data_AF-X0XK32-F1
#
_entry.id   AF-X0XK32-F1
#
_cell.length_a   1.000
_cell.length_b   1.000
_cell.length_c   1.000
_cell.angle_alpha   90.00
_cell.angle_beta   90.00
_cell.angle_gamma   90.00
#
_symmetry.space_group_name_H-M   'P 1'
#
loop_
_entity.id
_entity.type
_entity.pdbx_description
1 polymer ?
#
loop_
_entity_poly.entity_id
_entity_poly.type
_entity_poly.pdbx_seq_one_letter_code
_entity_poly.pdbx_strand_id
1 'polypeptide(L)'
;VPADSVIQGGNFSQHTPDTPIMVGRALTIDGGNWINVRKDAAWIINGGNWAQIEFCANKNPHLVAHGLPAEPENCSHAEAHEIVVDSVVIDTVYVYTNEVL
;
A
#
# COMPACT_ATOMS: atom_id res chain seq x y z
N VAL A 1 -22.81 -4.18 1.36
CA VAL A 1 -23.22 -2.77 1.28
C VAL A 1 -24.34 -2.66 0.27
N PRO A 2 -25.55 -2.20 0.66
CA PRO A 2 -26.66 -1.95 -0.25
C PRO A 2 -26.25 -1.02 -1.42
N ALA A 3 -26.98 -1.07 -2.54
CA ALA A 3 -26.80 -0.07 -3.59
C ALA A 3 -27.10 1.33 -3.05
N ASP A 4 -26.37 2.34 -3.53
CA ASP A 4 -26.52 3.75 -3.17
C ASP A 4 -26.28 4.06 -1.68
N SER A 5 -25.51 3.19 -1.00
CA SER A 5 -25.17 3.41 0.40
C SER A 5 -24.23 4.60 0.55
N VAL A 6 -24.46 5.35 1.62
CA VAL A 6 -23.59 6.45 2.04
C VAL A 6 -22.63 5.96 3.12
N ILE A 7 -21.33 6.07 2.88
CA ILE A 7 -20.28 5.77 3.85
C ILE A 7 -19.88 7.08 4.54
N GLN A 8 -20.30 7.21 5.80
CA GLN A 8 -20.05 8.39 6.63
C GLN A 8 -18.63 8.44 7.20
N GLY A 9 -17.96 7.28 7.34
CA GLY A 9 -16.61 7.18 7.90
C GLY A 9 -16.18 5.74 8.17
N GLY A 10 -14.92 5.58 8.59
CA GLY A 10 -14.30 4.27 8.86
C GLY A 10 -12.84 4.23 8.43
N ASN A 11 -12.19 3.07 8.61
CA ASN A 11 -10.85 2.80 8.10
C ASN A 11 -10.93 1.66 7.09
N PHE A 12 -10.50 1.93 5.86
CA PHE A 12 -10.45 0.97 4.77
C PHE A 12 -9.01 0.92 4.30
N SER A 13 -8.38 -0.24 4.47
CA SER A 13 -6.96 -0.42 4.16
C SER A 13 -6.77 -1.69 3.37
N GLN A 14 -5.92 -1.64 2.34
CA GLN A 14 -5.51 -2.78 1.54
C GLN A 14 -3.99 -2.91 1.56
N HIS A 15 -3.48 -4.11 1.34
CA HIS A 15 -2.03 -4.35 1.33
C HIS A 15 -1.35 -3.81 0.07
N THR A 16 -2.04 -3.79 -1.07
CA THR A 16 -1.49 -3.36 -2.35
C THR A 16 -2.15 -2.06 -2.80
N PRO A 17 -1.41 -1.07 -3.32
CA PRO A 17 -1.98 0.14 -3.92
C PRO A 17 -3.05 -0.16 -4.97
N ASP A 18 -3.98 0.78 -5.15
CA ASP A 18 -5.07 0.73 -6.12
C ASP A 18 -5.87 -0.58 -6.12
N THR A 19 -6.05 -1.16 -4.93
CA THR A 19 -6.83 -2.37 -4.78
C THR A 19 -8.32 -2.05 -4.86
N PRO A 20 -9.07 -2.68 -5.79
CA PRO A 20 -10.51 -2.50 -5.85
C PRO A 20 -11.21 -3.11 -4.65
N ILE A 21 -12.16 -2.37 -4.10
CA ILE A 21 -13.11 -2.89 -3.11
C ILE A 21 -14.53 -2.53 -3.53
N MET A 22 -15.51 -3.30 -3.02
CA MET A 22 -16.94 -3.05 -3.28
C MET A 22 -17.28 -2.88 -4.77
N VAL A 23 -16.63 -3.66 -5.64
CA VAL A 23 -16.78 -3.59 -7.10
C VAL A 23 -18.24 -3.75 -7.50
N GLY A 24 -18.68 -2.92 -8.47
CA GLY A 24 -20.05 -2.93 -8.97
C GLY A 24 -21.07 -2.29 -8.02
N ARG A 25 -20.62 -1.54 -7.02
CA ARG A 25 -21.48 -0.75 -6.13
C ARG A 25 -21.35 0.73 -6.45
N ALA A 26 -22.47 1.38 -6.71
CA ALA A 26 -22.57 2.84 -6.63
C ALA A 26 -22.67 3.23 -5.15
N LEU A 27 -21.76 4.11 -4.71
CA LEU A 27 -21.62 4.53 -3.32
C LEU A 27 -21.46 6.04 -3.24
N THR A 28 -21.87 6.63 -2.12
CA THR A 28 -21.49 8.00 -1.76
C THR A 28 -20.52 7.95 -0.57
N ILE A 29 -19.36 8.58 -0.67
CA ILE A 29 -18.32 8.59 0.35
C ILE A 29 -18.22 9.98 0.97
N ASP A 30 -18.70 10.13 2.20
CA ASP A 30 -18.67 11.40 2.93
C ASP A 30 -17.43 11.55 3.83
N GLY A 31 -16.78 10.42 4.21
CA GLY A 31 -15.62 10.46 5.11
C GLY A 31 -14.88 9.13 5.27
N GLY A 32 -13.90 9.13 6.18
CA GLY A 32 -13.07 7.96 6.54
C GLY A 32 -11.62 8.05 6.07
N ASN A 33 -10.81 7.06 6.45
CA ASN A 33 -9.43 6.90 5.98
C ASN A 33 -9.37 5.73 5.00
N TRP A 34 -8.80 5.98 3.83
CA TRP A 34 -8.79 5.09 2.69
C TRP A 34 -7.35 4.92 2.22
N ILE A 35 -6.72 3.83 2.64
CA ILE A 35 -5.33 3.52 2.32
C ILE A 35 -5.32 2.38 1.30
N ASN A 36 -4.63 2.59 0.18
CA ASN A 36 -4.48 1.58 -0.88
C ASN A 36 -5.78 1.14 -1.56
N VAL A 37 -6.86 1.90 -1.37
CA VAL A 37 -8.16 1.63 -1.98
C VAL A 37 -8.26 2.36 -3.31
N ARG A 38 -8.63 1.64 -4.37
CA ARG A 38 -8.96 2.24 -5.66
C ARG A 38 -10.27 3.00 -5.58
N LYS A 39 -10.26 4.25 -6.05
CA LYS A 39 -11.50 5.01 -6.27
C LYS A 39 -12.21 4.45 -7.49
N ASP A 40 -13.48 4.08 -7.33
CA ASP A 40 -14.33 3.67 -8.45
C ASP A 40 -15.02 4.89 -9.07
N ALA A 41 -15.11 4.94 -10.39
CA ALA A 41 -15.74 6.04 -11.11
C ALA A 41 -17.26 6.15 -10.86
N ALA A 42 -17.90 5.06 -10.42
CA ALA A 42 -19.30 5.04 -10.02
C ALA A 42 -19.54 5.63 -8.62
N TRP A 43 -18.50 6.03 -7.88
CA TRP A 43 -18.64 6.59 -6.54
C TRP A 43 -18.73 8.11 -6.59
N ILE A 44 -19.60 8.67 -5.75
CA ILE A 44 -19.63 10.10 -5.45
C ILE A 44 -18.75 10.30 -4.21
N ILE A 45 -17.66 11.04 -4.34
CA ILE A 45 -16.70 11.24 -3.24
C ILE A 45 -16.79 12.69 -2.77
N ASN A 46 -17.37 12.88 -1.59
CA ASN A 46 -17.53 14.18 -0.93
C ASN A 46 -16.44 14.46 0.12
N GLY A 47 -15.74 13.42 0.61
CA GLY A 47 -14.72 13.57 1.65
C GLY A 47 -13.83 12.34 1.88
N GLY A 48 -13.11 12.39 3.01
CA GLY A 48 -12.18 11.34 3.46
C GLY A 48 -10.70 11.63 3.19
N ASN A 49 -9.83 10.93 3.91
CA ASN A 49 -8.38 10.95 3.72
C ASN A 49 -7.99 9.77 2.84
N TRP A 50 -7.23 10.03 1.78
CA TRP A 50 -6.84 9.03 0.79
C TRP A 50 -5.32 9.00 0.67
N ALA A 51 -4.73 7.81 0.71
CA ALA A 51 -3.30 7.62 0.42
C ALA A 51 -3.07 6.30 -0.30
N GLN A 52 -2.04 6.28 -1.14
CA GLN A 52 -1.50 5.08 -1.74
C GLN A 52 -0.09 4.89 -1.16
N ILE A 53 0.17 3.70 -0.64
CA ILE A 53 1.40 3.31 0.03
C ILE A 53 1.80 1.95 -0.52
N GLU A 54 2.92 1.89 -1.21
CA GLU A 54 3.55 0.65 -1.60
C GLU A 54 4.33 0.10 -0.39
N PHE A 55 3.87 -1.01 0.17
CA PHE A 55 4.52 -1.66 1.29
C PHE A 55 5.59 -2.63 0.79
N CYS A 56 6.82 -2.46 1.25
CA CYS A 56 7.87 -3.45 1.00
C CYS A 56 7.65 -4.69 1.87
N ALA A 57 7.67 -5.88 1.25
CA ALA A 57 7.48 -7.15 1.96
C ALA A 57 8.65 -7.48 2.90
N ASN A 58 9.87 -7.11 2.52
CA ASN A 58 11.07 -7.30 3.35
C ASN A 58 11.06 -6.40 4.59
N LYS A 59 10.47 -5.20 4.48
CA LYS A 59 10.27 -4.30 5.63
C LYS A 59 9.11 -4.73 6.53
N ASN A 60 8.05 -5.27 5.95
CA ASN A 60 6.82 -5.62 6.65
C ASN A 60 6.48 -7.12 6.50
N PRO A 61 7.34 -8.04 6.96
CA PRO A 61 7.17 -9.46 6.72
C PRO A 61 5.87 -10.01 7.33
N HIS A 62 5.34 -9.37 8.38
CA HIS A 62 4.05 -9.73 8.97
C HIS A 62 2.87 -9.49 8.01
N LEU A 63 2.94 -8.49 7.11
CA LEU A 63 1.87 -8.21 6.14
C LEU A 63 1.82 -9.27 5.04
N VAL A 64 2.92 -9.97 4.78
CA VAL A 64 2.96 -11.11 3.84
C VAL A 64 2.01 -12.21 4.30
N ALA A 65 1.98 -12.50 5.60
CA ALA A 65 1.03 -13.45 6.18
C ALA A 65 -0.44 -13.01 6.06
N HIS A 66 -0.69 -11.72 5.78
CA HIS A 66 -2.02 -11.15 5.59
C HIS A 66 -2.37 -10.88 4.12
N GLY A 67 -1.50 -11.26 3.19
CA GLY A 67 -1.78 -11.22 1.74
C GLY A 67 -1.00 -10.17 0.95
N LEU A 68 -0.04 -9.47 1.56
CA LEU A 68 0.96 -8.71 0.79
C LEU A 68 1.81 -9.71 -0.03
N PRO A 69 2.04 -9.47 -1.34
CA PRO A 69 2.92 -10.32 -2.13
C PRO A 69 4.33 -10.36 -1.54
N ALA A 70 4.94 -11.55 -1.48
CA ALA A 70 6.34 -11.67 -1.10
C ALA A 70 7.25 -11.07 -2.19
N GLU A 71 8.36 -10.49 -1.77
CA GLU A 71 9.35 -9.89 -2.65
C GLU A 71 10.72 -10.57 -2.50
N PRO A 72 11.58 -10.53 -3.53
CA PRO A 72 12.98 -10.89 -3.36
C PRO A 72 13.70 -9.86 -2.46
N GLU A 73 14.83 -10.25 -1.88
CA GLU A 73 15.64 -9.43 -0.97
C GLU A 73 16.20 -8.16 -1.66
N ASN A 74 16.32 -8.12 -2.98
CA ASN A 74 16.79 -6.94 -3.72
C ASN A 74 15.67 -6.25 -4.52
N CYS A 75 14.47 -6.16 -3.94
CA CYS A 75 13.34 -5.48 -4.59
C CYS A 75 13.59 -3.98 -4.78
N SER A 76 12.74 -3.32 -5.57
CA SER A 76 12.83 -1.88 -5.90
C SER A 76 12.84 -0.97 -4.67
N HIS A 77 12.32 -1.46 -3.55
CA HIS A 77 12.27 -0.74 -2.27
C HIS A 77 13.58 -0.76 -1.47
N ALA A 78 14.58 -1.51 -1.94
CA ALA A 78 15.86 -1.68 -1.28
C ALA A 78 16.88 -0.63 -1.75
N GLU A 79 17.46 0.10 -0.80
CA GLU A 79 18.68 0.89 -1.00
C GLU A 79 19.89 0.04 -0.58
N ALA A 80 20.84 -0.14 -1.50
CA ALA A 80 22.04 -0.93 -1.25
C ALA A 80 23.20 -0.05 -0.78
N HIS A 81 23.81 -0.44 0.34
CA HIS A 81 25.01 0.20 0.88
C HIS A 81 26.14 -0.82 0.91
N GLU A 82 27.16 -0.60 0.08
CA GLU A 82 28.33 -1.46 0.02
C GLU A 82 29.29 -1.16 1.19
N ILE A 83 29.79 -2.22 1.82
CA ILE A 83 30.86 -2.14 2.81
C ILE A 83 32.17 -2.47 2.09
N VAL A 84 33.06 -1.48 2.02
CA VAL A 84 34.32 -1.55 1.28
C VAL A 84 35.50 -1.55 2.23
N VAL A 85 36.42 -2.50 2.07
CA VAL A 85 37.72 -2.55 2.75
C VAL A 85 38.82 -2.68 1.70
N ASP A 86 39.83 -1.82 1.75
CA ASP A 86 40.95 -1.81 0.79
C ASP A 86 40.51 -1.79 -0.69
N SER A 87 39.47 -1.00 -1.01
CA SER A 87 38.85 -0.91 -2.36
C SER A 87 38.17 -2.19 -2.86
N VAL A 88 37.90 -3.16 -1.99
CA VAL A 88 37.14 -4.37 -2.28
C VAL A 88 35.81 -4.33 -1.53
N VAL A 89 34.70 -4.54 -2.24
CA VAL A 89 33.38 -4.74 -1.62
C VAL A 89 33.41 -6.10 -0.92
N ILE A 90 33.29 -6.10 0.41
CA ILE A 90 33.30 -7.33 1.22
C ILE A 90 31.89 -7.74 1.66
N ASP A 91 30.94 -6.81 1.65
CA ASP A 91 29.56 -7.03 2.04
C ASP A 91 28.64 -5.93 1.47
N THR A 92 27.34 -6.20 1.41
CA THR A 92 26.31 -5.24 0.98
C THR A 92 25.13 -5.31 1.93
N VAL A 93 24.79 -4.17 2.54
CA VAL A 93 23.63 -4.03 3.42
C VAL A 93 22.47 -3.42 2.64
N TYR A 94 21.28 -4.02 2.75
CA TYR A 94 20.06 -3.51 2.14
C TYR A 94 19.18 -2.83 3.20
N VAL A 95 18.73 -1.60 2.90
CA VAL A 95 17.76 -0.86 3.72
C VAL A 95 16.47 -0.74 2.94
N TYR A 96 15.37 -1.23 3.53
CA TYR A 96 14.06 -1.24 2.88
C TYR A 96 13.18 -0.09 3.35
N THR A 97 12.44 0.50 2.42
CA THR A 97 11.46 1.56 2.69
C THR A 97 10.07 1.22 2.16
N ASN A 98 9.05 1.89 2.69
CA ASN A 98 7.73 1.90 2.04
C ASN A 98 7.68 3.18 1.23
N GLU A 99 6.98 3.17 0.10
CA GLU A 99 6.84 4.33 -0.76
C GLU A 99 5.42 4.89 -0.66
N VAL A 100 5.28 6.21 -0.58
CA VAL A 100 3.97 6.88 -0.67
C VAL A 100 3.84 7.37 -2.11
N LEU A 101 2.80 6.89 -2.81
CA LEU A 101 2.56 7.12 -4.24
C LEU A 101 1.69 8.37 -4.48
#